data_AF-A0A2V6G431-F1
#
_entry.id   AF-A0A2V6G431-F1
#
_cell.length_a   1.000
_cell.length_b   1.000
_cell.length_c   1.000
_cell.angle_alpha   90.00
_cell.angle_beta   90.00
_cell.angle_gamma   90.00
#
_symmetry.space_group_name_H-M   'P 1'
#
loop_
_entity.id
_entity.type
_entity.pdbx_description
1 polymer ?
#
loop_
_entity_poly.entity_id
_entity_poly.type
_entity_poly.pdbx_seq_one_letter_code
_entity_poly.pdbx_strand_id
1 'polypeptide(L)'
;MKTTFEIPQPLFRKAKAIAARKGCTLKQLVQEALSEKIARADGASSQQKPWMALAGGLKHLHSENRRIERVIEAEFENIEPEDRQ
;
A
#
# COMPACT_ATOMS: atom_id res chain seq x y z
N MET A 1 24.03 -21.08 -1.29
CA MET A 1 24.71 -21.52 -0.05
C MET A 1 23.73 -22.26 0.87
N LYS A 2 24.22 -23.18 1.71
CA LYS A 2 23.44 -23.78 2.81
C LYS A 2 23.69 -22.97 4.07
N THR A 3 22.63 -22.52 4.73
CA THR A 3 22.72 -21.79 6.00
C THR A 3 21.85 -22.51 7.03
N THR A 4 22.38 -22.68 8.24
CA THR A 4 21.72 -23.37 9.35
C THR A 4 21.45 -22.37 10.46
N PHE A 5 20.24 -22.38 11.02
CA PHE A 5 19.83 -21.54 12.15
C PHE A 5 19.01 -22.36 13.13
N GLU A 6 19.11 -22.02 14.41
CA GLU A 6 18.28 -22.63 15.45
C GLU A 6 16.95 -21.86 15.59
N ILE A 7 15.85 -22.61 15.66
CA ILE A 7 14.51 -22.06 15.84
C ILE A 7 13.73 -22.88 16.87
N PRO A 8 12.90 -22.26 17.72
CA PRO A 8 12.09 -22.98 18.68
C PRO A 8 11.19 -24.02 18.01
N GLN A 9 11.14 -25.22 18.56
CA GLN A 9 10.32 -26.34 18.05
C GLN A 9 8.83 -25.98 17.82
N PRO A 10 8.17 -25.19 18.68
CA PRO A 10 6.78 -24.76 18.44
C PRO A 10 6.65 -23.87 17.19
N LEU A 11 7.61 -22.99 16.96
CA LEU A 11 7.62 -22.10 15.79
C LEU A 11 7.83 -22.89 14.51
N PHE A 12 8.75 -23.86 14.52
CA PHE A 12 8.99 -24.75 13.38
C PHE A 12 7.73 -25.53 12.97
N ARG A 13 6.97 -26.06 13.94
CA ARG A 13 5.71 -26.76 13.67
C ARG A 13 4.67 -25.86 13.02
N LYS A 14 4.50 -24.64 13.54
CA LYS A 14 3.61 -23.63 12.95
C LYS A 14 4.02 -23.27 11.52
N ALA A 15 5.31 -23.04 11.28
CA ALA A 15 5.83 -22.72 9.96
C ALA A 15 5.56 -23.85 8.95
N LYS A 16 5.75 -25.12 9.34
CA LYS A 16 5.40 -26.27 8.50
C LYS A 16 3.92 -26.32 8.15
N ALA A 17 3.03 -26.10 9.13
CA ALA A 17 1.60 -26.09 8.88
C ALA A 17 1.18 -24.96 7.92
N ILE A 18 1.78 -23.77 8.06
CA ILE A 18 1.55 -22.63 7.16
C ILE A 18 2.05 -22.95 5.75
N ALA A 19 3.25 -23.52 5.61
CA ALA A 19 3.81 -23.90 4.32
C ALA A 19 2.90 -24.90 3.58
N ALA A 20 2.41 -25.93 4.30
CA ALA A 20 1.46 -26.90 3.75
C ALA A 20 0.14 -26.24 3.30
N ARG A 21 -0.41 -25.33 4.11
CA ARG A 21 -1.64 -24.58 3.76
C ARG A 21 -1.45 -23.68 2.54
N LYS A 22 -0.27 -23.10 2.35
CA LYS A 22 0.08 -22.26 1.20
C LYS A 22 0.50 -23.09 -0.04
N GLY A 23 0.62 -24.42 0.07
CA GLY A 23 1.11 -25.27 -1.01
C GLY A 23 2.57 -25.04 -1.36
N CYS A 24 3.40 -24.54 -0.42
CA CYS A 24 4.81 -24.25 -0.65
C CYS A 24 5.72 -25.07 0.29
N THR A 25 7.00 -25.14 -0.04
CA THR A 25 7.99 -25.77 0.85
C THR A 25 8.31 -24.85 2.02
N LEU A 26 8.76 -25.44 3.14
CA LEU A 26 9.23 -24.67 4.30
C LEU A 26 10.40 -23.74 3.93
N LYS A 27 11.28 -24.20 3.03
CA LYS A 27 12.40 -23.40 2.52
C LYS A 27 11.90 -22.13 1.83
N GLN A 28 10.94 -22.26 0.92
CA GLN A 28 10.35 -21.11 0.21
C GLN A 28 9.70 -20.14 1.19
N LEU A 29 8.92 -20.66 2.16
CA LEU A 29 8.28 -19.82 3.19
C LEU A 29 9.32 -19.01 3.98
N VAL A 30 10.43 -19.63 4.37
CA VAL A 30 11.51 -18.95 5.11
C VAL A 30 12.21 -17.92 4.23
N GLN A 31 12.46 -18.23 2.96
CA GLN A 31 13.07 -17.29 2.01
C GLN A 31 12.17 -16.06 1.79
N GLU A 32 10.87 -16.27 1.57
CA GLU A 32 9.87 -15.20 1.42
C GLU A 32 9.84 -14.31 2.67
N ALA A 33 9.73 -14.93 3.85
CA ALA A 33 9.68 -14.20 5.11
C ALA A 33 10.95 -13.37 5.39
N LEU A 34 12.14 -13.91 5.07
CA LEU A 34 13.39 -13.15 5.19
C LEU A 34 13.44 -11.98 4.20
N SER A 35 13.12 -12.22 2.93
CA SER A 35 13.10 -11.16 1.90
C SER A 35 12.13 -10.04 2.28
N GLU A 36 10.93 -10.39 2.75
CA GLU A 36 9.94 -9.41 3.20
C GLU A 36 10.43 -8.63 4.42
N LYS A 37 11.05 -9.32 5.39
CA LYS A 37 11.58 -8.67 6.60
C LYS A 37 12.71 -7.69 6.28
N ILE A 38 13.61 -8.05 5.36
CA ILE A 38 14.71 -7.20 4.90
C ILE A 38 14.15 -6.01 4.12
N ALA A 39 13.26 -6.24 3.15
CA ALA A 39 12.62 -5.16 2.39
C ALA A 39 11.87 -4.17 3.31
N ARG A 40 11.24 -4.66 4.37
CA ARG A 40 10.62 -3.80 5.40
C ARG A 40 11.65 -2.97 6.16
N ALA A 41 12.79 -3.56 6.53
CA ALA A 41 13.86 -2.90 7.26
C ALA A 41 14.60 -1.86 6.42
N ASP A 42 14.83 -2.14 5.14
CA ASP A 42 15.51 -1.26 4.18
C ASP A 42 14.61 -0.10 3.70
N GLY A 43 13.43 0.08 4.29
CA GLY A 43 12.49 1.13 3.91
C GLY A 43 11.78 0.87 2.59
N ALA A 44 12.01 -0.26 1.90
CA ALA A 44 11.23 -0.62 0.71
C ALA A 44 9.74 -0.92 1.02
N SER A 45 9.38 -1.10 2.31
CA SER A 45 7.97 -1.11 2.74
C SER A 45 7.32 0.28 2.83
N SER A 46 8.10 1.37 2.70
CA SER A 46 7.57 2.65 2.24
C SER A 46 7.51 2.69 0.71
N GLN A 47 7.02 1.62 0.08
CA GLN A 47 6.21 1.82 -1.11
C GLN A 47 5.09 2.78 -0.68
N GLN A 48 5.37 4.08 -0.82
CA GLN A 48 4.34 5.08 -0.98
C GLN A 48 3.34 4.43 -1.91
N LYS A 49 2.11 4.23 -1.43
CA LYS A 49 1.07 3.58 -2.21
C LYS A 49 1.14 4.19 -3.61
N PRO A 50 1.16 3.43 -4.72
CA PRO A 50 1.48 4.01 -6.02
C PRO A 50 0.64 5.25 -6.39
N TRP A 51 -0.59 5.31 -5.88
CA TRP A 51 -1.50 6.46 -6.00
C TRP A 51 -1.13 7.71 -5.17
N MET A 52 -0.25 7.57 -4.17
CA MET A 52 0.33 8.67 -3.39
C MET A 52 1.58 9.28 -4.04
N ALA A 53 2.13 8.68 -5.10
CA ALA A 53 3.34 9.19 -5.76
C ALA A 53 3.19 10.63 -6.28
N LEU A 54 1.97 11.03 -6.64
CA LEU A 54 1.64 12.37 -7.12
C LEU A 54 0.91 13.23 -6.07
N ALA A 55 0.61 12.67 -4.90
CA ALA A 55 -0.19 13.36 -3.89
C ALA A 55 0.56 14.61 -3.38
N GLY A 56 -0.07 15.78 -3.53
CA GLY A 56 0.49 17.06 -3.09
C GLY A 56 1.50 17.70 -4.04
N GLY A 57 1.86 17.08 -5.17
CA GLY A 57 2.82 17.64 -6.13
C GLY A 57 2.40 18.99 -6.72
N LEU A 58 1.10 19.26 -6.80
CA LEU A 58 0.52 20.51 -7.30
C LEU A 58 0.08 21.48 -6.19
N LYS A 59 0.54 21.30 -4.95
CA LYS A 59 0.14 22.16 -3.82
C LYS A 59 0.40 23.66 -4.06
N HIS A 60 1.41 23.99 -4.86
CA HIS A 60 1.73 25.37 -5.23
C HIS A 60 0.65 26.06 -6.08
N LEU A 61 -0.23 25.29 -6.74
CA LEU A 61 -1.36 25.80 -7.53
C LEU A 61 -2.64 26.00 -6.72
N HIS A 62 -2.58 25.90 -5.39
CA HIS A 62 -3.76 26.01 -4.53
C HIS A 62 -4.57 27.31 -4.73
N SER A 63 -3.89 28.43 -5.02
CA SER A 63 -4.56 29.70 -5.31
C SER A 63 -5.35 29.67 -6.62
N GLU A 64 -4.80 29.04 -7.66
CA GLU A 64 -5.48 28.90 -8.96
C GLU A 64 -6.65 27.92 -8.86
N ASN A 65 -6.50 26.80 -8.15
CA ASN A 65 -7.63 25.90 -7.88
C ASN A 65 -8.80 26.65 -7.21
N ARG A 66 -8.52 27.46 -6.17
CA ARG A 66 -9.55 28.27 -5.50
C ARG A 66 -10.19 29.33 -6.40
N ARG A 67 -9.50 29.79 -7.45
CA ARG A 67 -10.08 30.69 -8.43
C ARG A 67 -11.03 29.93 -9.35
N ILE A 68 -10.64 28.76 -9.82
CA ILE A 68 -11.46 27.89 -10.66
C ILE A 68 -12.70 27.43 -9.90
N GLU A 69 -12.55 26.96 -8.65
CA GLU A 69 -13.67 26.53 -7.80
C GLU A 69 -14.74 27.62 -7.67
N ARG A 70 -14.34 28.87 -7.45
CA ARG A 70 -15.29 30.00 -7.37
C ARG A 70 -16.05 30.26 -8.66
N VAL A 71 -15.41 30.03 -9.82
CA VAL A 71 -16.10 30.17 -11.11
C VAL A 71 -17.09 29.03 -11.29
N ILE A 72 -16.69 27.80 -10.96
CA ILE A 72 -17.59 26.63 -11.01
C ILE A 72 -18.78 26.84 -10.08
N GLU A 73 -18.55 27.24 -8.85
CA GLU A 73 -19.59 27.47 -7.86
C GLU A 73 -20.55 28.58 -8.33
N ALA A 74 -20.04 29.70 -8.84
CA ALA A 74 -20.88 30.76 -9.38
C ALA A 74 -21.76 30.32 -10.58
N GLU A 75 -21.25 29.44 -11.44
CA GLU A 75 -21.98 28.95 -12.62
C GLU A 75 -22.94 27.80 -12.29
N PHE A 76 -22.60 26.95 -11.31
CA PHE A 76 -23.27 25.67 -11.06
C PHE A 76 -23.92 25.56 -9.65
N GLU A 77 -23.98 26.62 -8.85
CA GLU A 77 -24.68 26.61 -7.54
C GLU A 77 -26.19 26.41 -7.65
N ASN A 78 -26.79 26.72 -8.79
CA ASN A 78 -28.22 26.56 -9.02
C ASN A 78 -28.51 25.23 -9.73
N ILE A 79 -29.14 24.31 -9.00
CA ILE A 79 -29.78 23.14 -9.62
C ILE A 79 -30.91 23.65 -10.50
N GLU A 80 -30.82 23.35 -11.80
CA GLU A 80 -31.85 23.70 -12.77
C GLU A 80 -33.21 23.18 -12.29
N PRO A 81 -34.30 23.94 -12.48
CA PRO A 81 -35.61 23.58 -11.96
C PRO A 81 -36.09 22.20 -12.47
N GLU A 82 -35.57 21.75 -13.61
CA GLU A 82 -35.85 20.45 -14.23
C GLU A 82 -35.20 19.27 -13.46
N ASP A 83 -34.11 19.53 -12.72
CA ASP A 83 -33.30 18.53 -12.01
C ASP A 83 -33.64 18.39 -10.51
N ARG A 84 -34.70 19.07 -10.03
CA ARG A 84 -35.10 19.06 -8.61
C ARG A 84 -36.02 17.88 -8.20
N GLN A 85 -36.12 16.84 -9.03
CA GLN A 85 -37.07 15.74 -8.88
C GLN A 85 -36.66 14.71 -7.82
#